data_AF-A0A437K441-F1
#
_entry.id   AF-A0A437K441-F1
#
_cell.length_a   1.000
_cell.length_b   1.000
_cell.length_c   1.000
_cell.angle_alpha   90.00
_cell.angle_beta   90.00
_cell.angle_gamma   90.00
#
_symmetry.space_group_name_H-M   'P 1'
#
loop_
_entity.id
_entity.type
_entity.pdbx_description
1 polymer ?
#
loop_
_entity_poly.entity_id
_entity_poly.type
_entity_poly.pdbx_seq_one_letter_code
_entity_poly.pdbx_strand_id
1 'polypeptide(L)'
;MTIRQFADHVISVSNSKGNGITNLQLQKVMYFALGNYIRENGIDDLVFDVYTEPFEAWTYGPVVRSEYFRHKSFGRYTIRSNGEYNRNYINFDKYILKYMKKSPNELVEESHMHSTWLKNREAILRQVPIEYELEDLSRDFAI
;
A
#
# COMPACT_ATOMS: atom_id res chain seq x y z
N MET A 1 -3.46 -10.57 12.79
CA MET A 1 -3.07 -9.39 12.00
C MET A 1 -3.23 -9.80 10.53
N THR A 2 -3.69 -8.91 9.66
CA THR A 2 -3.95 -9.17 8.23
C THR A 2 -3.84 -7.87 7.44
N ILE A 3 -3.69 -7.96 6.11
CA ILE A 3 -3.63 -6.77 5.25
C ILE A 3 -4.92 -5.96 5.30
N ARG A 4 -6.06 -6.63 5.51
CA ARG A 4 -7.36 -5.99 5.72
C ARG A 4 -7.37 -5.11 6.97
N GLN A 5 -6.89 -5.66 8.10
CA GLN A 5 -6.79 -4.92 9.36
C GLN A 5 -5.76 -3.78 9.25
N PHE A 6 -4.69 -3.99 8.47
CA PHE A 6 -3.72 -2.94 8.17
C PHE A 6 -4.36 -1.81 7.35
N ALA A 7 -5.17 -2.13 6.33
CA ALA A 7 -5.93 -1.14 5.56
C ALA A 7 -6.88 -0.32 6.46
N ASP A 8 -7.61 -0.98 7.37
CA ASP A 8 -8.47 -0.31 8.34
C ASP A 8 -7.68 0.61 9.28
N HIS A 9 -6.48 0.20 9.70
CA HIS A 9 -5.60 1.03 10.50
C HIS A 9 -5.06 2.25 9.72
N VAL A 10 -4.65 2.08 8.46
CA VAL A 10 -4.25 3.20 7.59
C VAL A 10 -5.39 4.21 7.43
N ILE A 11 -6.62 3.73 7.20
CA ILE A 11 -7.81 4.59 7.13
C ILE A 11 -8.00 5.35 8.45
N SER A 12 -7.91 4.66 9.59
CA SER A 12 -8.07 5.29 10.92
C SER A 12 -7.03 6.37 11.19
N VAL A 13 -5.75 6.09 10.89
CA VAL A 13 -4.66 7.07 11.02
C VAL A 13 -4.90 8.27 10.09
N SER A 14 -5.31 8.02 8.84
CA SER A 14 -5.57 9.08 7.86
C SER A 14 -6.72 10.01 8.28
N ASN A 15 -7.78 9.47 8.89
CA ASN A 15 -8.93 10.22 9.38
C ASN A 15 -8.57 11.07 10.61
N SER A 16 -7.70 10.56 11.50
CA SER A 16 -7.33 11.27 12.72
C SER A 16 -6.30 12.39 12.53
N LYS A 17 -5.48 12.31 11.47
CA LYS A 17 -4.35 13.24 11.21
C LYS A 17 -4.46 14.03 9.91
N GLY A 18 -5.54 13.85 9.14
CA GLY A 18 -5.73 14.50 7.84
C GLY A 18 -7.20 14.54 7.41
N ASN A 19 -7.42 14.69 6.10
CA ASN A 19 -8.76 14.78 5.50
C ASN A 19 -9.30 13.40 5.05
N GLY A 20 -8.83 12.33 5.68
CA GLY A 20 -9.03 10.95 5.24
C GLY A 20 -8.22 10.58 4.00
N ILE A 21 -8.54 9.43 3.40
CA ILE A 21 -7.79 8.84 2.28
C ILE A 21 -8.72 8.38 1.16
N THR A 22 -8.31 8.57 -0.10
CA THR A 22 -8.99 7.99 -1.27
C THR A 22 -8.60 6.53 -1.47
N ASN A 23 -9.36 5.77 -2.27
CA ASN A 23 -9.01 4.37 -2.56
C ASN A 23 -7.63 4.24 -3.22
N LEU A 24 -7.30 5.10 -4.18
CA LEU A 24 -5.98 5.09 -4.81
C LEU A 24 -4.86 5.36 -3.80
N GLN A 25 -5.02 6.39 -2.96
CA GLN A 25 -4.03 6.70 -1.93
C GLN A 25 -3.88 5.56 -0.92
N LEU A 26 -4.97 4.90 -0.52
CA LEU A 26 -4.90 3.75 0.39
C LEU A 26 -3.98 2.66 -0.16
N GLN A 27 -4.15 2.30 -1.43
CA GLN A 27 -3.28 1.31 -2.08
C GLN A 27 -1.81 1.73 -2.06
N LYS A 28 -1.54 2.99 -2.41
CA LYS A 28 -0.16 3.50 -2.43
C LYS A 28 0.44 3.57 -1.03
N VAL A 29 -0.29 4.13 -0.06
CA VAL A 29 0.18 4.29 1.32
C VAL A 29 0.46 2.94 1.97
N MET A 30 -0.40 1.92 1.76
CA MET A 30 -0.12 0.57 2.25
C MET A 30 1.18 0.00 1.66
N TYR A 31 1.36 0.08 0.33
CA TYR A 31 2.56 -0.40 -0.35
C TYR A 31 3.83 0.28 0.17
N PHE A 32 3.82 1.61 0.22
CA PHE A 32 4.97 2.39 0.65
C PHE A 32 5.26 2.30 2.14
N ALA A 33 4.23 2.19 2.99
CA ALA A 33 4.41 2.00 4.42
C ALA A 33 5.02 0.64 4.73
N LEU A 34 4.51 -0.44 4.11
CA LEU A 34 5.06 -1.78 4.27
C LEU A 34 6.49 -1.87 3.72
N GLY A 35 6.74 -1.35 2.52
CA GLY A 35 8.08 -1.38 1.92
C GLY A 35 9.13 -0.59 2.71
N ASN A 36 8.79 0.60 3.24
CA ASN A 36 9.72 1.34 4.10
C ASN A 36 9.95 0.65 5.46
N TYR A 37 8.94 -0.03 6.00
CA TYR A 37 9.12 -0.85 7.20
C TYR A 37 10.12 -1.97 6.92
N ILE A 38 9.93 -2.72 5.81
CA ILE A 38 10.82 -3.80 5.40
C ILE A 38 12.25 -3.29 5.20
N ARG A 39 12.42 -2.13 4.56
CA ARG A 39 13.74 -1.53 4.37
C ARG A 39 14.48 -1.25 5.67
N GLU A 40 13.77 -0.78 6.69
CA GLU A 40 14.38 -0.37 7.96
C GLU A 40 14.53 -1.52 8.98
N ASN A 41 13.69 -2.55 8.90
CA ASN A 41 13.60 -3.61 9.90
C ASN A 41 13.82 -5.03 9.35
N GLY A 42 13.83 -5.20 8.03
CA GLY A 42 13.79 -6.49 7.36
C GLY A 42 12.38 -7.08 7.26
N ILE A 43 12.30 -8.31 6.77
CA ILE A 43 11.08 -9.13 6.79
C ILE A 43 11.05 -9.87 8.12
N ASP A 44 10.12 -9.51 9.00
CA ASP A 44 9.91 -10.11 10.31
C ASP A 44 8.49 -10.69 10.43
N ASP A 45 8.15 -11.24 11.61
CA ASP A 45 6.83 -11.81 11.88
C ASP A 45 5.68 -10.81 11.63
N LEU A 46 5.90 -9.52 11.92
CA LEU A 46 4.90 -8.48 11.68
C LEU A 46 4.63 -8.30 10.18
N VAL A 47 5.67 -8.39 9.34
CA VAL A 47 5.53 -8.35 7.87
C VAL A 47 4.72 -9.55 7.37
N PHE A 48 5.02 -10.76 7.82
CA PHE A 48 4.25 -11.96 7.46
C PHE A 48 2.79 -11.86 7.89
N ASP A 49 2.56 -11.35 9.10
CA ASP A 49 1.24 -11.12 9.66
C ASP A 49 0.43 -10.05 8.90
N VAL A 50 1.09 -9.03 8.36
CA VAL A 50 0.44 -8.01 7.52
C VAL A 50 0.21 -8.54 6.11
N TYR A 51 1.18 -9.23 5.51
CA TYR A 51 1.18 -9.58 4.08
C TYR A 51 0.42 -10.88 3.78
N THR A 52 -0.85 -10.92 4.19
CA THR A 52 -1.72 -12.10 4.01
C THR A 52 -2.29 -12.26 2.60
N GLU A 53 -2.21 -11.22 1.77
CA GLU A 53 -2.60 -11.22 0.36
C GLU A 53 -1.56 -10.39 -0.42
N PRO A 54 -1.19 -10.79 -1.65
CA PRO A 54 -0.17 -10.08 -2.40
C PRO A 54 -0.66 -8.73 -2.92
N PHE A 55 0.27 -7.80 -3.12
CA PHE A 55 0.04 -6.71 -4.07
C PHE A 55 0.05 -7.28 -5.49
N GLU A 56 -0.78 -6.72 -6.36
CA GLU A 56 -0.76 -6.96 -7.79
C GLU A 56 -0.24 -5.73 -8.53
N ALA A 57 0.52 -5.93 -9.60
CA ALA A 57 1.02 -4.85 -10.43
C ALA A 57 -0.08 -4.36 -11.39
N TRP A 58 -0.66 -3.19 -11.09
CA TRP A 58 -1.69 -2.56 -11.92
C TRP A 58 -1.12 -1.36 -12.67
N THR A 59 -1.87 -0.82 -13.63
CA THR A 59 -1.47 0.34 -14.45
C THR A 59 -1.09 1.58 -13.63
N TYR A 60 -1.66 1.73 -12.43
CA TYR A 60 -1.38 2.82 -11.49
C TYR A 60 -0.54 2.36 -10.30
N GLY A 61 0.31 1.35 -10.51
CA GLY A 61 1.20 0.76 -9.52
C GLY A 61 0.58 -0.39 -8.72
N PRO A 62 1.26 -0.83 -7.65
CA PRO A 62 0.86 -1.97 -6.80
C PRO A 62 -0.50 -1.79 -6.11
N VAL A 63 -1.33 -2.83 -6.07
CA VAL A 63 -2.68 -2.82 -5.49
C VAL A 63 -2.99 -4.15 -4.82
N VAL A 64 -3.50 -4.15 -3.58
CA VAL A 64 -4.16 -5.32 -2.98
C VAL A 64 -5.58 -5.37 -3.52
N ARG A 65 -5.87 -6.36 -4.37
CA ARG A 65 -7.13 -6.46 -5.13
C ARG A 65 -8.36 -6.40 -4.24
N SER A 66 -8.41 -7.21 -3.18
CA SER A 66 -9.55 -7.29 -2.26
C SER A 66 -9.87 -5.92 -1.64
N GLU A 67 -8.84 -5.22 -1.18
CA GLU A 67 -8.97 -3.88 -0.59
C GLU A 67 -9.34 -2.81 -1.62
N TYR A 68 -8.85 -2.90 -2.85
CA TYR A 68 -9.28 -1.99 -3.91
C TYR A 68 -10.77 -2.14 -4.20
N PHE A 69 -11.26 -3.38 -4.35
CA PHE A 69 -12.67 -3.64 -4.63
C PHE A 69 -13.58 -3.29 -3.46
N ARG A 70 -13.12 -3.47 -2.21
CA ARG A 70 -13.84 -3.06 -1.00
C ARG A 70 -14.19 -1.58 -0.98
N HIS A 71 -13.30 -0.73 -1.53
CA HIS A 71 -13.48 0.74 -1.53
C HIS A 71 -13.69 1.33 -2.93
N LYS A 72 -13.88 0.50 -3.96
CA LYS A 72 -13.96 0.93 -5.37
C LYS A 72 -15.09 1.92 -5.63
N SER A 73 -16.22 1.77 -4.96
CA SER A 73 -17.40 2.63 -5.13
C SER A 73 -17.16 4.10 -4.74
N PHE A 74 -16.14 4.39 -3.93
CA PHE A 74 -15.78 5.77 -3.58
C PHE A 74 -15.01 6.47 -4.72
N GLY A 75 -14.42 5.72 -5.66
CA GLY A 75 -13.67 6.29 -6.78
C GLY A 75 -12.58 7.27 -6.31
N ARG A 76 -12.69 8.53 -6.75
CA ARG A 76 -11.77 9.62 -6.38
C ARG A 76 -12.10 10.29 -5.04
N TYR A 77 -13.23 9.95 -4.43
CA TYR A 77 -13.66 10.56 -3.18
C TYR A 77 -13.02 9.85 -1.99
N THR A 78 -12.90 10.57 -0.87
CA THR A 78 -12.45 10.02 0.41
C THR A 78 -13.34 8.85 0.84
N ILE A 79 -12.71 7.78 1.32
CA ILE A 79 -13.40 6.63 1.91
C ILE A 79 -14.18 7.11 3.14
N ARG A 80 -15.48 6.81 3.19
CA ARG A 80 -16.37 7.24 4.29
C ARG A 80 -16.33 6.34 5.52
N SER A 81 -15.53 5.28 5.50
CA SER A 81 -15.29 4.43 6.67
C SER A 81 -14.36 5.13 7.66
N ASN A 82 -14.62 4.95 8.95
CA ASN A 82 -13.73 5.43 10.00
C ASN A 82 -12.44 4.58 10.10
N GLY A 83 -12.45 3.36 9.55
CA GLY A 83 -11.40 2.37 9.81
C GLY A 83 -11.36 1.95 11.28
N GLU A 84 -10.36 1.15 11.65
CA GLU A 84 -10.14 0.70 13.02
C GLU A 84 -8.65 0.80 13.36
N TYR A 85 -8.32 1.59 14.40
CA TYR A 85 -6.94 1.69 14.86
C TYR A 85 -6.54 0.44 15.62
N ASN A 86 -5.53 -0.27 15.12
CA ASN A 86 -4.93 -1.40 15.81
C ASN A 86 -3.51 -1.08 16.30
N ARG A 87 -3.29 -1.17 17.62
CA ARG A 87 -1.99 -0.88 18.26
C ARG A 87 -0.86 -1.78 17.77
N ASN A 88 -1.15 -2.97 17.26
CA ASN A 88 -0.13 -3.87 16.74
C ASN A 88 0.53 -3.31 15.45
N TYR A 89 -0.11 -2.35 14.78
CA TYR A 89 0.43 -1.69 13.60
C TYR A 89 1.04 -0.31 13.89
N ILE A 90 1.19 0.08 15.16
CA ILE A 90 1.74 1.40 15.55
C ILE A 90 3.11 1.69 14.92
N ASN A 91 3.91 0.66 14.67
CA ASN A 91 5.23 0.81 14.04
C ASN A 91 5.13 1.32 12.58
N PHE A 92 3.96 1.18 11.95
CA PHE A 92 3.69 1.72 10.61
C PHE A 92 3.24 3.18 10.61
N ASP A 93 2.77 3.73 11.75
CA ASP A 93 2.20 5.09 11.84
C ASP A 93 3.13 6.14 11.23
N LYS A 94 4.44 6.05 11.51
CA LYS A 94 5.44 7.00 11.00
C LYS A 94 5.54 6.99 9.46
N TYR A 95 5.42 5.82 8.84
CA TYR A 95 5.48 5.68 7.38
C TYR A 95 4.15 6.09 6.74
N ILE A 96 3.03 5.71 7.35
CA ILE A 96 1.69 6.12 6.91
C ILE A 96 1.63 7.66 6.84
N LEU A 97 2.00 8.34 7.93
CA LEU A 97 2.00 9.80 8.00
C LEU A 97 3.02 10.46 7.05
N LYS A 98 4.14 9.78 6.76
CA LYS A 98 5.11 10.25 5.76
C LYS A 98 4.49 10.27 4.37
N TYR A 99 3.84 9.19 3.95
CA TYR A 99 3.31 9.07 2.58
C TYR A 99 1.95 9.74 2.37
N MET A 100 1.17 9.93 3.43
CA MET A 100 -0.05 10.75 3.41
C MET A 100 0.19 12.22 3.01
N LYS A 101 1.42 12.72 3.16
CA LYS A 101 1.80 14.08 2.76
C LYS A 101 2.06 14.23 1.27
N LYS A 102 2.21 13.11 0.54
CA LYS A 102 2.44 13.12 -0.90
C LYS A 102 1.11 13.07 -1.66
N SER A 103 1.09 13.66 -2.85
CA SER A 103 -0.05 13.55 -3.74
C SER A 103 -0.21 12.12 -4.28
N PRO A 104 -1.42 11.71 -4.69
CA PRO A 104 -1.63 10.40 -5.31
C PRO A 104 -0.74 10.18 -6.54
N ASN A 105 -0.51 11.22 -7.34
CA ASN A 105 0.28 11.14 -8.57
C ASN A 105 1.77 10.88 -8.26
N GLU A 106 2.34 11.61 -7.30
CA GLU A 106 3.73 11.39 -6.87
C GLU A 106 3.94 9.93 -6.41
N LEU A 107 2.99 9.40 -5.62
CA LEU A 107 3.06 8.01 -5.17
C LEU A 107 2.98 7.02 -6.33
N VAL A 108 2.13 7.27 -7.33
CA VAL A 108 2.04 6.42 -8.53
C VAL A 108 3.36 6.46 -9.30
N GLU A 109 3.87 7.65 -9.59
CA GLU A 109 5.13 7.84 -10.31
C GLU A 109 6.30 7.16 -9.60
N GLU A 110 6.44 7.36 -8.28
CA GLU A 110 7.46 6.68 -7.48
C GLU A 110 7.32 5.16 -7.55
N SER A 111 6.09 4.63 -7.47
CA SER A 111 5.87 3.17 -7.53
C SER A 111 6.21 2.58 -8.91
N HIS A 112 6.17 3.37 -9.97
CA HIS A 112 6.58 2.95 -11.31
C HIS A 112 8.11 2.92 -11.48
N MET A 113 8.85 3.62 -10.63
CA MET A 113 10.32 3.57 -10.60
C MET A 113 10.85 2.32 -9.91
N HIS A 114 10.01 1.60 -9.16
CA HIS A 114 10.40 0.37 -8.48
C HIS A 114 10.57 -0.78 -9.47
N SER A 115 11.57 -1.62 -9.20
CA SER A 115 12.09 -2.60 -10.14
C SER A 115 11.04 -3.62 -10.59
N THR A 116 10.16 -4.05 -9.68
CA THR A 116 9.12 -5.04 -9.97
C THR A 116 8.08 -4.48 -10.93
N TRP A 117 7.63 -3.25 -10.72
CA TRP A 117 6.69 -2.61 -11.65
C TRP A 117 7.35 -2.35 -13.00
N LEU A 118 8.56 -1.77 -12.98
CA LEU A 118 9.28 -1.35 -14.17
C LEU A 118 9.59 -2.52 -15.12
N LYS A 119 10.06 -3.65 -14.58
CA LYS A 119 10.38 -4.87 -15.36
C LYS A 119 9.13 -5.49 -15.98
N ASN A 120 7.98 -5.33 -15.34
CA ASN A 120 6.72 -5.93 -15.78
C ASN A 120 5.81 -4.96 -16.55
N ARG A 121 6.25 -3.72 -16.81
CA ARG A 121 5.44 -2.66 -17.44
C ARG A 121 4.66 -3.14 -18.68
N GLU A 122 5.32 -3.82 -19.61
CA GLU A 122 4.67 -4.29 -20.84
C GLU A 122 3.63 -5.38 -20.58
N ALA A 123 3.88 -6.27 -19.61
CA ALA A 123 2.93 -7.30 -19.19
C ALA A 123 1.70 -6.66 -18.52
N ILE A 124 1.93 -5.68 -17.64
CA ILE A 124 0.88 -4.91 -16.94
C ILE A 124 -0.01 -4.18 -17.96
N LEU A 125 0.58 -3.53 -18.98
CA LEU A 125 -0.18 -2.85 -20.03
C LEU A 125 -1.02 -3.82 -20.87
N ARG A 126 -0.60 -5.08 -20.96
CA ARG A 126 -1.37 -6.18 -21.60
C ARG A 126 -2.32 -6.89 -20.64
N GLN A 127 -2.49 -6.37 -19.42
CA GLN A 127 -3.35 -6.94 -18.38
C GLN A 127 -2.96 -8.37 -17.96
N VAL A 128 -1.68 -8.72 -18.10
CA VAL A 128 -1.14 -9.96 -17.55
C VAL A 128 -1.05 -9.78 -16.04
N PRO A 129 -1.63 -10.70 -15.24
CA PRO A 129 -1.57 -10.62 -13.78
C PRO A 129 -0.13 -10.84 -13.32
N ILE A 130 0.34 -9.95 -12.44
CA ILE A 130 1.65 -10.01 -11.80
C ILE A 130 1.43 -9.74 -10.31
N GLU A 131 1.77 -10.71 -9.48
CA GLU A 131 1.71 -10.61 -8.03
C GLU A 131 3.11 -10.34 -7.48
N TYR A 132 3.20 -9.53 -6.43
CA TYR A 132 4.43 -9.20 -5.74
C TYR A 132 4.69 -10.25 -4.66
N GLU A 133 5.90 -10.81 -4.64
CA GLU A 133 6.39 -11.55 -3.49
C GLU A 133 7.00 -10.60 -2.44
N LEU A 134 7.23 -11.08 -1.21
CA LEU A 134 7.89 -10.28 -0.17
C LEU A 134 9.31 -9.89 -0.58
N GLU A 135 10.01 -10.76 -1.31
CA GLU A 135 11.34 -10.50 -1.85
C GLU A 135 11.32 -9.38 -2.91
N ASP A 136 10.22 -9.25 -3.65
CA ASP A 136 10.03 -8.15 -4.60
C ASP A 136 9.87 -6.82 -3.87
N LEU A 137 9.07 -6.80 -2.80
CA LEU A 137 8.96 -5.64 -1.92
C LEU A 137 10.31 -5.29 -1.28
N SER A 138 11.04 -6.27 -0.77
CA SER A 138 12.36 -6.04 -0.20
C SER A 138 13.32 -5.45 -1.23
N ARG A 139 13.32 -5.96 -2.47
CA ARG A 139 14.18 -5.47 -3.55
C ARG A 139 13.82 -4.05 -3.99
N ASP A 140 12.54 -3.76 -4.11
CA ASP A 140 12.04 -2.46 -4.57
C ASP A 140 12.41 -1.32 -3.62
N PHE A 141 12.64 -1.62 -2.34
CA PHE A 141 12.97 -0.63 -1.32
C PHE A 141 14.43 -0.71 -0.82
N ALA A 142 15.29 -1.53 -1.42
CA ALA A 142 16.69 -1.73 -1.01
C ALA A 142 17.66 -0.58 -1.37
N ILE A 143 17.16 0.65 -1.59
CA ILE A 143 17.93 1.82 -2.04
C ILE A 143 18.61 2.55 -0.88
#